data_AF-A0A8S9Q9C4-F1
#
_entry.id   AF-A0A8S9Q9C4-F1
#
_cell.length_a   1.000
_cell.length_b   1.000
_cell.length_c   1.000
_cell.angle_alpha   90.00
_cell.angle_beta   90.00
_cell.angle_gamma   90.00
#
_symmetry.space_group_name_H-M   'P 1'
#
loop_
_entity.id
_entity.type
_entity.pdbx_description
1 polymer ?
#
loop_
_entity_poly.entity_id
_entity_poly.type
_entity_poly.pdbx_seq_one_letter_code
_entity_poly.pdbx_strand_id
1 'polypeptide(L)'
;MQLLYLAAKSEADHYAREMKREQEEIVAVPETEAAEVAEILAQYGVEPHEYSPVVNALRKNPQAWLDFMMRFELGLEKPDPKRALQSAFTIAIAYVLGGLVPLFPYMFIPQALNAVVASAAITLIALFIFGYAKGHFTGSRPFRSAFETTFIGAIASAAAFCLAKVVQH
;
A
#
# COMPACT_ATOMS: atom_id res chain seq x y z
N MET A 1 -14.86 -4.47 2.18
CA MET A 1 -15.28 -3.42 1.22
C MET A 1 -15.42 -2.05 1.90
N GLN A 2 -16.24 -1.93 2.96
CA GLN A 2 -16.46 -0.65 3.65
C GLN A 2 -15.17 -0.01 4.17
N LEU A 3 -14.27 -0.77 4.80
CA LEU A 3 -13.00 -0.23 5.31
C LEU A 3 -12.09 0.31 4.21
N LEU A 4 -11.97 -0.39 3.08
CA LEU A 4 -11.14 0.06 1.95
C LEU A 4 -11.75 1.30 1.28
N TYR A 5 -13.08 1.35 1.16
CA TYR A 5 -13.79 2.52 0.64
C TYR A 5 -13.65 3.73 1.57
N LEU A 6 -13.76 3.52 2.88
CA LEU A 6 -13.57 4.56 3.89
C LEU A 6 -12.14 5.09 3.90
N ALA A 7 -11.14 4.22 3.79
CA ALA A 7 -9.74 4.61 3.70
C ALA A 7 -9.47 5.43 2.42
N ALA A 8 -9.88 4.93 1.25
CA ALA A 8 -9.71 5.64 -0.02
C ALA A 8 -10.47 6.97 -0.06
N LYS A 9 -11.67 7.02 0.54
CA LYS A 9 -12.44 8.26 0.69
C LYS A 9 -11.73 9.24 1.62
N SER A 10 -11.20 8.76 2.75
CA SER A 10 -10.47 9.60 3.70
C SER A 10 -9.23 10.22 3.08
N GLU A 11 -8.47 9.46 2.28
CA GLU A 11 -7.33 9.98 1.52
C GLU A 11 -7.76 11.03 0.49
N ALA A 12 -8.86 10.77 -0.24
CA ALA A 12 -9.40 11.73 -1.21
C ALA A 12 -9.90 13.03 -0.56
N ASP A 13 -10.60 12.92 0.57
CA ASP A 13 -11.11 14.06 1.33
C ASP A 13 -9.94 14.83 1.99
N HIS A 14 -8.85 14.17 2.37
CA HIS A 14 -7.64 14.84 2.85
C HIS A 14 -6.96 15.60 1.71
N TYR A 15 -6.69 14.95 0.58
CA TYR A 15 -6.10 15.59 -0.60
C TYR A 15 -6.89 16.83 -1.04
N ALA A 16 -8.22 16.72 -1.13
CA ALA A 16 -9.06 17.82 -1.56
C ALA A 16 -9.05 19.02 -0.59
N ARG A 17 -8.91 18.76 0.71
CA ARG A 17 -8.81 19.80 1.74
C ARG A 17 -7.47 20.53 1.66
N GLU A 18 -6.37 19.79 1.57
CA GLU A 18 -5.04 20.38 1.47
C GLU A 18 -4.88 21.16 0.16
N MET A 19 -5.31 20.60 -0.97
CA MET A 19 -5.27 21.29 -2.27
C MET A 19 -6.03 22.61 -2.25
N LYS A 20 -7.15 22.67 -1.52
CA LYS A 20 -7.92 23.91 -1.37
C LYS A 20 -7.18 24.92 -0.48
N ARG A 21 -6.59 24.47 0.64
CA ARG A 21 -5.81 25.34 1.53
C ARG A 21 -4.62 25.96 0.79
N GLU A 22 -3.86 25.11 0.11
CA GLU A 22 -2.69 25.50 -0.67
C GLU A 22 -3.04 26.51 -1.77
N GLN A 23 -4.17 26.28 -2.46
CA GLN A 23 -4.67 27.21 -3.46
C GLN A 23 -5.04 28.58 -2.86
N GLU A 24 -5.58 28.61 -1.64
CA GLU A 24 -5.89 29.86 -0.93
C GLU A 24 -4.60 30.58 -0.49
N GLU A 25 -3.58 29.83 -0.05
CA GLU A 25 -2.27 30.34 0.37
C GLU A 25 -1.48 30.96 -0.81
N ILE A 26 -1.44 30.29 -1.96
CA ILE A 26 -0.84 30.82 -3.21
C ILE A 26 -1.44 32.17 -3.62
N VAL A 27 -2.73 32.40 -3.34
CA VAL A 27 -3.41 33.66 -3.66
C VAL A 27 -3.22 34.70 -2.55
N ALA A 28 -3.27 34.29 -1.29
CA ALA A 28 -3.21 35.19 -0.14
C ALA A 28 -1.79 35.71 0.13
N VAL A 29 -0.78 34.86 -0.01
CA VAL A 29 0.63 35.13 0.34
C VAL A 29 1.62 34.61 -0.72
N PRO A 30 1.50 35.03 -2.00
CA PRO A 30 2.29 34.48 -3.12
C PRO A 30 3.81 34.65 -2.98
N GLU A 31 4.27 35.62 -2.19
CA GLU A 31 5.69 35.80 -1.91
C GLU A 31 6.23 34.76 -0.93
N THR A 32 5.42 34.36 0.06
CA THR A 32 5.76 33.29 1.00
C THR A 32 5.81 31.94 0.27
N GLU A 33 4.75 31.57 -0.45
CA GLU A 33 4.67 30.29 -1.19
C GLU A 33 5.80 30.13 -2.22
N ALA A 34 6.26 31.24 -2.81
CA ALA A 34 7.36 31.18 -3.77
C ALA A 34 8.72 30.99 -3.11
N ALA A 35 8.86 31.48 -1.87
CA ALA A 35 10.04 31.21 -1.06
C ALA A 35 10.09 29.72 -0.67
N GLU A 36 8.94 29.09 -0.43
CA GLU A 36 8.85 27.65 -0.15
C GLU A 36 9.24 26.80 -1.36
N VAL A 37 8.79 27.14 -2.57
CA VAL A 37 9.28 26.50 -3.82
C VAL A 37 10.79 26.65 -3.96
N ALA A 38 11.33 27.84 -3.68
CA ALA A 38 12.77 28.09 -3.75
C ALA A 38 13.53 27.26 -2.71
N GLU A 39 13.00 27.14 -1.49
CA GLU A 39 13.58 26.32 -0.42
C GLU A 39 13.60 24.84 -0.81
N ILE A 40 12.50 24.30 -1.33
CA ILE A 40 12.43 22.93 -1.84
C ILE A 40 13.52 22.69 -2.89
N LEU A 41 13.65 23.58 -3.88
CA LEU A 41 14.67 23.44 -4.93
C LEU A 41 16.10 23.57 -4.38
N ALA A 42 16.33 24.45 -3.40
CA ALA A 42 17.62 24.58 -2.74
C ALA A 42 18.01 23.33 -1.94
N GLN A 43 17.04 22.63 -1.33
CA GLN A 43 17.29 21.35 -0.64
C GLN A 43 17.78 20.25 -1.60
N TYR A 44 17.43 20.33 -2.89
CA TYR A 44 17.96 19.45 -3.95
C TYR A 44 19.33 19.90 -4.49
N GLY A 45 19.92 20.96 -3.94
CA GLY A 45 21.21 21.49 -4.36
C GLY A 45 21.17 22.37 -5.60
N VAL A 46 19.98 22.86 -5.99
CA VAL A 46 19.84 23.81 -7.12
C VAL A 46 20.28 25.19 -6.65
N GLU A 47 21.14 25.86 -7.42
CA GLU A 47 21.64 27.17 -7.04
C GLU A 47 20.60 28.29 -7.25
N PRO A 48 20.66 29.40 -6.50
CA PRO A 48 19.69 30.50 -6.61
C PRO A 48 19.50 31.06 -8.02
N HIS A 49 20.57 31.12 -8.80
CA HIS A 49 20.52 31.61 -10.17
C HIS A 49 19.82 30.64 -11.14
N GLU A 50 19.71 29.35 -10.77
CA GLU A 50 19.09 28.30 -11.57
C GLU A 50 17.62 28.10 -11.23
N TYR A 51 17.24 28.13 -9.94
CA TYR A 51 15.82 27.97 -9.56
C TYR A 51 15.00 29.25 -9.70
N SER A 52 15.60 30.44 -9.68
CA SER A 52 14.85 31.71 -9.79
C SER A 52 14.00 31.80 -11.08
N PRO A 53 14.50 31.41 -12.27
CA PRO A 53 13.67 31.31 -13.47
C PRO A 53 12.53 30.28 -13.35
N VAL A 54 12.76 29.16 -12.64
CA VAL A 54 11.77 28.10 -12.44
C VAL A 54 10.62 28.59 -11.57
N VAL A 55 10.92 29.22 -10.43
CA VAL A 55 9.92 29.85 -9.55
C VAL A 55 9.09 30.87 -10.32
N ASN A 56 9.73 31.72 -11.12
CA ASN A 56 9.04 32.69 -11.97
C ASN A 56 8.17 32.07 -13.06
N ALA A 57 8.55 30.90 -13.59
CA ALA A 57 7.73 30.16 -14.54
C ALA A 57 6.51 29.51 -13.86
N LEU A 58 6.69 28.93 -12.67
CA LEU A 58 5.62 28.36 -11.85
C LEU A 58 4.60 29.43 -11.43
N ARG A 59 5.05 30.62 -11.04
CA ARG A 59 4.18 31.78 -10.76
C ARG A 59 3.23 32.14 -11.89
N LYS A 60 3.63 31.91 -13.16
CA LYS A 60 2.79 32.18 -14.34
C LYS A 60 1.80 31.06 -14.64
N ASN A 61 1.96 29.90 -14.01
CA ASN A 61 1.09 28.74 -14.18
C ASN A 61 0.63 28.24 -12.81
N PRO A 62 -0.45 28.83 -12.24
CA PRO A 62 -0.94 28.47 -10.91
C PRO A 62 -1.24 26.98 -10.73
N GLN A 63 -1.67 26.29 -11.79
CA GLN A 63 -1.92 24.85 -11.72
C GLN A 63 -0.62 24.07 -11.53
N ALA A 64 0.43 24.39 -12.30
CA ALA A 64 1.72 23.72 -12.18
C ALA A 64 2.42 24.05 -10.86
N TRP A 65 2.24 25.26 -10.35
CA TRP A 65 2.72 25.65 -9.02
C TRP A 65 2.02 24.86 -7.92
N LEU A 66 0.68 24.83 -7.93
CA LEU A 66 -0.11 24.04 -6.98
C LEU A 66 0.26 22.55 -7.04
N ASP A 67 0.37 21.97 -8.24
CA ASP A 67 0.76 20.58 -8.41
C ASP A 67 2.19 20.30 -7.89
N PHE A 68 3.09 21.29 -8.00
CA PHE A 68 4.44 21.20 -7.44
C PHE A 68 4.40 21.22 -5.91
N MET A 69 3.72 22.18 -5.28
CA MET A 69 3.62 22.28 -3.82
C MET A 69 2.95 21.04 -3.22
N MET A 70 1.79 20.64 -3.78
CA MET A 70 1.08 19.42 -3.36
C MET A 70 1.99 18.19 -3.36
N ARG A 71 2.89 18.07 -4.34
CA ARG A 71 3.77 16.91 -4.48
C ARG A 71 5.04 17.00 -3.63
N PHE A 72 5.73 18.13 -3.66
CA PHE A 72 7.08 18.24 -3.09
C PHE A 72 7.10 18.79 -1.67
N GLU A 73 6.11 19.61 -1.30
CA GLU A 73 5.98 20.13 0.06
C GLU A 73 5.15 19.17 0.92
N LEU A 74 3.93 18.84 0.46
CA LEU A 74 2.98 18.03 1.24
C LEU A 74 3.13 16.51 1.01
N GLY A 75 3.85 16.10 -0.05
CA GLY A 75 4.00 14.68 -0.39
C GLY A 75 2.70 14.02 -0.86
N LEU A 76 1.73 14.80 -1.30
CA LEU A 76 0.40 14.34 -1.68
C LEU A 76 0.29 14.17 -3.19
N GLU A 77 -0.04 12.95 -3.62
CA GLU A 77 -0.35 12.65 -5.01
C GLU A 77 -1.87 12.62 -5.24
N LYS A 78 -2.29 13.04 -6.43
CA LYS A 78 -3.70 13.04 -6.81
C LYS A 78 -4.27 11.62 -6.73
N PRO A 79 -5.29 11.37 -5.88
CA PRO A 79 -5.84 10.04 -5.72
C PRO A 79 -6.55 9.60 -7.01
N ASP A 80 -6.22 8.39 -7.49
CA ASP A 80 -6.91 7.77 -8.63
C ASP A 80 -8.10 6.94 -8.11
N PRO A 81 -9.35 7.36 -8.37
CA PRO A 81 -10.54 6.63 -7.91
C PRO A 81 -10.62 5.22 -8.50
N LYS A 82 -10.04 4.96 -9.68
CA LYS A 82 -10.01 3.63 -10.28
C LYS A 82 -9.02 2.71 -9.58
N ARG A 83 -7.90 3.25 -9.10
CA ARG A 83 -6.88 2.50 -8.36
C ARG A 83 -7.43 1.91 -7.06
N ALA A 84 -8.32 2.64 -6.37
CA ALA A 84 -8.98 2.15 -5.17
C ALA A 84 -9.88 0.93 -5.45
N LEU A 85 -10.72 0.99 -6.49
CA LEU A 85 -11.59 -0.12 -6.87
C LEU A 85 -10.81 -1.33 -7.38
N GLN A 86 -9.78 -1.11 -8.21
CA GLN A 86 -8.90 -2.17 -8.68
C GLN A 86 -8.20 -2.86 -7.51
N SER A 87 -7.63 -2.09 -6.57
CA SER A 87 -6.97 -2.63 -5.38
C SER A 87 -7.94 -3.47 -4.54
N ALA A 88 -9.18 -2.98 -4.34
CA ALA A 88 -10.20 -3.72 -3.60
C ALA A 88 -10.54 -5.07 -4.25
N PHE A 89 -10.72 -5.07 -5.58
CA PHE A 89 -11.05 -6.28 -6.33
C PHE A 89 -9.90 -7.29 -6.34
N THR A 90 -8.67 -6.82 -6.55
CA THR A 90 -7.47 -7.67 -6.51
C THR A 90 -7.29 -8.31 -5.14
N ILE A 91 -7.46 -7.56 -4.05
CA ILE A 91 -7.38 -8.11 -2.68
C ILE A 91 -8.51 -9.12 -2.44
N ALA A 92 -9.74 -8.82 -2.86
CA ALA A 92 -10.86 -9.73 -2.69
C ALA A 92 -10.62 -11.07 -3.41
N ILE A 93 -10.19 -11.03 -4.67
CA ILE A 93 -9.85 -12.25 -5.43
C ILE A 93 -8.69 -13.00 -4.77
N ALA A 94 -7.62 -12.30 -4.40
CA ALA A 94 -6.47 -12.91 -3.75
C ALA A 94 -6.86 -13.61 -2.44
N TYR A 95 -7.76 -13.00 -1.66
CA TYR A 95 -8.25 -13.58 -0.42
C TYR A 95 -9.10 -14.84 -0.66
N VAL A 96 -10.01 -14.81 -1.64
CA VAL A 96 -10.81 -15.99 -2.01
C VAL A 96 -9.91 -17.12 -2.49
N LEU A 97 -9.01 -16.84 -3.44
CA LEU A 97 -8.11 -17.86 -3.97
C LEU A 97 -7.16 -18.40 -2.89
N GLY A 98 -6.58 -17.54 -2.07
CA GLY A 98 -5.71 -17.94 -0.96
C GLY A 98 -6.42 -18.77 0.10
N GLY A 99 -7.68 -18.42 0.44
CA GLY A 99 -8.50 -19.17 1.38
C GLY A 99 -8.99 -20.53 0.85
N LEU A 100 -9.11 -20.69 -0.47
CA LEU A 100 -9.48 -21.97 -1.08
C LEU A 100 -8.36 -23.02 -1.02
N VAL A 101 -7.10 -22.60 -1.03
CA VAL A 101 -5.94 -23.51 -0.97
C VAL A 101 -6.00 -24.49 0.22
N PRO A 102 -6.15 -24.05 1.49
CA PRO A 102 -6.25 -24.97 2.62
C PRO A 102 -7.55 -25.79 2.62
N LEU A 103 -8.63 -25.30 2.01
CA LEU A 103 -9.93 -26.00 1.97
C LEU A 103 -9.98 -27.09 0.91
N PHE A 104 -9.14 -26.99 -0.12
CA PHE A 104 -9.15 -27.89 -1.27
C PHE A 104 -9.09 -29.38 -0.90
N PRO A 105 -8.24 -29.85 0.05
CA PRO A 105 -8.19 -31.28 0.38
C PRO A 105 -9.44 -31.81 1.09
N TYR A 106 -10.16 -30.96 1.82
CA TYR A 106 -11.40 -31.36 2.51
C TYR A 106 -12.54 -31.64 1.53
N MET A 107 -12.45 -31.18 0.29
CA MET A 107 -13.44 -31.48 -0.75
C MET A 107 -13.34 -32.93 -1.26
N PHE A 108 -12.16 -33.55 -1.13
CA PHE A 108 -11.88 -34.87 -1.71
C PHE A 108 -11.59 -35.95 -0.67
N ILE A 109 -11.16 -35.57 0.54
CA ILE A 109 -10.80 -36.49 1.62
C ILE A 109 -11.90 -36.48 2.70
N PRO A 110 -12.72 -37.54 2.82
CA PRO A 110 -13.84 -37.57 3.77
C PRO A 110 -13.37 -37.63 5.24
N GLN A 111 -12.17 -38.16 5.48
CA GLN A 111 -11.60 -38.30 6.81
C GLN A 111 -10.87 -37.02 7.21
N ALA A 112 -11.44 -36.30 8.17
CA ALA A 112 -10.93 -34.99 8.61
C ALA A 112 -9.45 -35.01 9.02
N LEU A 113 -8.99 -36.04 9.73
CA LEU A 113 -7.58 -36.15 10.16
C LEU A 113 -6.61 -36.23 8.96
N ASN A 114 -6.96 -37.01 7.94
CA ASN A 114 -6.14 -37.13 6.73
C ASN A 114 -6.20 -35.85 5.88
N ALA A 115 -7.37 -35.19 5.84
CA ALA A 115 -7.57 -33.92 5.14
C ALA A 115 -6.75 -32.78 5.78
N VAL A 116 -6.65 -32.73 7.11
CA VAL A 116 -5.83 -31.74 7.85
C VAL A 116 -4.36 -31.85 7.48
N VAL A 117 -3.81 -33.07 7.43
CA VAL A 117 -2.40 -33.29 7.10
C VAL A 117 -2.10 -32.87 5.65
N ALA A 118 -2.97 -33.26 4.70
CA ALA A 118 -2.84 -32.86 3.30
C ALA A 118 -2.98 -31.33 3.13
N SER A 119 -3.94 -30.72 3.83
CA SER A 119 -4.16 -29.27 3.86
C SER A 119 -2.96 -28.50 4.40
N ALA A 120 -2.37 -28.96 5.50
CA ALA A 120 -1.18 -28.35 6.08
C ALA A 120 0.00 -28.40 5.10
N ALA A 121 0.26 -29.55 4.47
CA ALA A 121 1.34 -29.69 3.51
C ALA A 121 1.16 -28.78 2.28
N ILE A 122 -0.03 -28.75 1.68
CA ILE A 122 -0.34 -27.92 0.52
C ILE A 122 -0.24 -26.43 0.87
N THR A 123 -0.74 -26.04 2.04
CA THR A 123 -0.69 -24.64 2.50
C THR A 123 0.75 -24.19 2.75
N LEU A 124 1.60 -25.03 3.35
CA LEU A 124 3.02 -24.70 3.54
C LEU A 124 3.75 -24.54 2.20
N ILE A 125 3.49 -25.41 1.22
CA ILE A 125 4.05 -25.28 -0.13
C ILE A 125 3.57 -23.98 -0.78
N ALA A 126 2.28 -23.67 -0.68
CA ALA A 126 1.72 -22.43 -1.22
C ALA A 126 2.35 -21.19 -0.57
N LEU A 127 2.46 -21.15 0.77
CA LEU A 127 3.11 -20.06 1.50
C LEU A 127 4.57 -19.88 1.11
N PHE A 128 5.29 -20.98 0.87
CA PHE A 128 6.66 -20.93 0.39
C PHE A 128 6.75 -20.30 -1.01
N ILE A 129 5.90 -20.73 -1.95
CA ILE A 129 5.84 -20.18 -3.31
C ILE A 129 5.45 -18.70 -3.28
N PHE A 130 4.42 -18.33 -2.51
CA PHE A 130 3.99 -16.94 -2.35
C PHE A 130 5.09 -16.08 -1.71
N GLY A 131 5.76 -16.58 -0.68
CA GLY A 131 6.86 -15.87 -0.04
C GLY A 131 8.06 -15.70 -0.97
N TYR A 132 8.36 -16.69 -1.82
CA TYR A 132 9.39 -16.57 -2.85
C TYR A 132 9.03 -15.51 -3.88
N ALA A 133 7.81 -15.55 -4.43
CA ALA A 133 7.30 -14.57 -5.38
C ALA A 133 7.32 -13.16 -4.79
N LYS A 134 6.82 -13.00 -3.55
CA LYS A 134 6.88 -11.75 -2.79
C LYS A 134 8.31 -11.22 -2.71
N GLY A 135 9.27 -12.09 -2.39
CA GLY A 135 10.66 -11.69 -2.29
C GLY A 135 11.26 -11.23 -3.62
N HIS A 136 10.94 -11.95 -4.70
CA HIS A 136 11.37 -11.60 -6.05
C HIS A 136 10.82 -10.23 -6.50
N PHE A 137 9.52 -9.97 -6.31
CA PHE A 137 8.90 -8.71 -6.72
C PHE A 137 9.28 -7.50 -5.85
N THR A 138 9.64 -7.74 -4.58
CA THR A 138 10.01 -6.66 -3.64
C THR A 138 11.51 -6.34 -3.65
N GLY A 139 12.31 -6.99 -4.49
CA GLY A 139 13.77 -6.81 -4.53
C GLY A 139 14.50 -7.35 -3.30
N SER A 140 13.82 -8.14 -2.45
CA SER A 140 14.41 -8.78 -1.28
C SER A 140 14.93 -10.19 -1.62
N ARG A 141 15.66 -10.83 -0.70
CA ARG A 141 16.21 -12.18 -0.93
C ARG A 141 15.06 -13.20 -1.03
N PRO A 142 14.76 -13.80 -2.19
CA PRO A 142 13.52 -14.57 -2.40
C PRO A 142 13.35 -15.74 -1.43
N PHE A 143 14.41 -16.52 -1.22
CA PHE A 143 14.39 -17.66 -0.29
C PHE A 143 14.17 -17.24 1.16
N ARG A 144 14.76 -16.13 1.60
CA ARG A 144 14.56 -15.62 2.96
C ARG A 144 13.09 -15.24 3.17
N SER A 145 12.52 -14.52 2.21
CA SER A 145 11.10 -14.14 2.21
C SER A 145 10.18 -15.37 2.20
N ALA A 146 10.54 -16.43 1.45
CA ALA A 146 9.82 -17.71 1.45
C ALA A 146 9.78 -18.38 2.83
N PHE A 147 10.94 -18.52 3.48
CA PHE A 147 11.04 -19.10 4.82
C PHE A 147 10.32 -18.27 5.86
N GLU A 148 10.48 -16.95 5.86
CA GLU A 148 9.79 -16.06 6.80
C GLU A 148 8.26 -16.18 6.67
N THR A 149 7.74 -16.19 5.43
CA THR A 149 6.30 -16.29 5.16
C THR A 149 5.75 -17.63 5.61
N THR A 150 6.46 -18.72 5.32
CA THR A 150 6.08 -20.08 5.72
C THR A 150 6.11 -20.25 7.24
N PHE A 151 7.14 -19.70 7.90
CA PHE A 151 7.32 -19.80 9.34
C PHE A 151 6.25 -19.04 10.13
N ILE A 152 5.93 -17.81 9.71
CA ILE A 152 4.83 -17.02 10.30
C ILE A 152 3.50 -17.76 10.14
N GLY A 153 3.24 -18.32 8.95
CA GLY A 153 2.05 -19.13 8.71
C GLY A 153 1.96 -20.35 9.62
N ALA A 154 3.07 -21.09 9.78
CA ALA A 154 3.14 -22.26 10.67
C ALA A 154 2.84 -21.89 12.13
N ILE A 155 3.40 -20.78 12.64
CA ILE A 155 3.13 -20.29 14.00
C ILE A 155 1.67 -19.90 14.15
N ALA A 156 1.10 -19.16 13.20
CA ALA A 156 -0.30 -18.75 13.24
C ALA A 156 -1.25 -19.95 13.24
N SER A 157 -1.00 -20.96 12.40
CA SER A 157 -1.77 -22.21 12.39
C SER A 157 -1.64 -22.98 13.70
N ALA A 158 -0.44 -23.08 14.28
CA ALA A 158 -0.23 -23.73 15.56
C ALA A 158 -0.98 -23.00 16.70
N ALA A 159 -0.95 -21.67 16.72
CA ALA A 159 -1.69 -20.86 17.69
C ALA A 159 -3.20 -21.07 17.56
N ALA A 160 -3.74 -21.04 16.34
CA ALA A 160 -5.16 -21.28 16.08
C ALA A 160 -5.59 -22.70 16.53
N PHE A 161 -4.77 -23.72 16.27
CA PHE A 161 -5.03 -25.08 16.72
C PHE A 161 -5.03 -25.20 18.25
N CYS A 162 -4.05 -24.60 18.93
CA CYS A 162 -4.01 -24.58 20.39
C CYS A 162 -5.24 -23.90 21.00
N LEU A 163 -5.66 -22.75 20.46
CA LEU A 163 -6.86 -22.05 20.91
C LEU A 163 -8.13 -22.89 20.70
N ALA A 164 -8.29 -23.49 19.53
CA ALA A 164 -9.43 -24.36 19.24
C ALA A 164 -9.50 -25.54 20.22
N LYS A 165 -8.35 -26.14 20.56
CA LYS A 165 -8.26 -27.24 21.53
C LYS A 165 -8.61 -26.80 22.95
N VAL A 166 -8.20 -25.60 23.37
CA VAL A 166 -8.51 -25.06 24.71
C VAL A 166 -9.99 -24.75 24.86
N VAL A 167 -10.66 -24.25 23.81
CA VAL A 167 -12.11 -23.94 23.86
C VAL A 167 -12.99 -25.19 23.81
N GLN A 168 -12.48 -26.29 23.23
CA GLN A 168 -13.19 -27.57 23.16
C GLN A 168 -13.04 -28.45 24.42
N HIS A 169 -12.18 -28.06 25.37
CA HIS A 169 -12.00 -28.69 26.67
C HIS A 169 -12.66 -27.86 27.78
#